data_AF-A0A9W3Z0X6-F1
#
_entry.id   AF-A0A9W3Z0X6-F1
#
_cell.length_a   1.000
_cell.length_b   1.000
_cell.length_c   1.000
_cell.angle_alpha   90.00
_cell.angle_beta   90.00
_cell.angle_gamma   90.00
#
_symmetry.space_group_name_H-M   'P 1'
#
loop_
_entity.id
_entity.type
_entity.pdbx_description
1 polymer ?
#
loop_
_entity_poly.entity_id
_entity_poly.type
_entity_poly.pdbx_seq_one_letter_code
_entity_poly.pdbx_strand_id
1 'polypeptide(L)'
;MEFYGREEDRAKWAMHYAQVKANIRQPRRTHNVTVSGTTKQGKPYSYDYRYADLADVDKAVMEGIKEATDENGNITFSYLFDIETTNTAVGVQTLLVDASGFTVKTNKIVFQNSKAYDAQATASLISYAKRYSLSGAFGIAADDDNDIQDQKTIYEPRVLTKQELEDYKVYYNGIQANLYDLYQEAKDGIKDAQNWLKEPHTPQDAQAIHQIAQIFKKKHPGTKESDKAKKDALDKIQQSRTEEAKKDPFAEKKVEVDSDPVTDSLF
;
A
#
# COMPACT_ATOMS: atom_id res chain seq x y z
N MET A 1 -17.68 17.61 28.62
CA MET A 1 -16.88 18.85 28.48
C MET A 1 -17.01 19.64 29.75
N GLU A 2 -15.93 20.26 30.19
CA GLU A 2 -15.86 21.08 31.39
C GLU A 2 -15.57 22.53 30.98
N PHE A 3 -16.24 23.48 31.62
CA PHE A 3 -16.18 24.91 31.27
C PHE A 3 -15.49 25.69 32.40
N TYR A 4 -14.58 26.58 32.05
CA TYR A 4 -13.80 27.39 32.99
C TYR A 4 -13.74 28.85 32.52
N GLY A 5 -13.90 29.79 33.45
CA GLY A 5 -13.89 31.22 33.16
C GLY A 5 -15.13 31.93 33.69
N ARG A 6 -15.31 33.20 33.32
CA ARG A 6 -16.48 33.99 33.71
C ARG A 6 -17.65 33.63 32.80
N GLU A 7 -18.84 33.38 33.37
CA GLU A 7 -20.02 32.96 32.59
C GLU A 7 -20.42 33.99 31.52
N GLU A 8 -20.18 35.28 31.78
CA GLU A 8 -20.41 36.37 30.81
C GLU A 8 -19.62 36.23 29.50
N ASP A 9 -18.46 35.55 29.53
CA ASP A 9 -17.60 35.33 28.34
C ASP A 9 -18.04 34.11 27.52
N ARG A 10 -18.92 33.25 28.05
CA ARG A 10 -19.29 31.97 27.43
C ARG A 10 -19.95 32.12 26.06
N ALA A 11 -20.82 33.12 25.91
CA ALA A 11 -21.48 33.39 24.64
C ALA A 11 -20.48 33.82 23.57
N LYS A 12 -19.51 34.66 23.94
CA LYS A 12 -18.42 35.10 23.07
C LYS A 12 -17.52 33.93 22.65
N TRP A 13 -17.12 33.09 23.61
CA TRP A 13 -16.39 31.85 23.33
C TRP A 13 -17.13 30.97 22.31
N ALA A 14 -18.44 30.78 22.49
CA ALA A 14 -19.24 29.93 21.61
C ALA A 14 -19.30 30.48 20.19
N MET A 15 -19.38 31.81 20.03
CA MET A 15 -19.34 32.47 18.72
C MET A 15 -17.99 32.29 18.03
N HIS A 16 -16.88 32.55 18.72
CA HIS A 16 -15.55 32.37 18.14
C HIS A 16 -15.26 30.90 17.80
N TYR A 17 -15.63 29.96 18.66
CA TYR A 17 -15.52 28.54 18.36
C TYR A 17 -16.35 28.14 17.13
N ALA A 18 -17.56 28.69 16.97
CA ALA A 18 -18.38 28.46 15.78
C ALA A 18 -17.74 29.03 14.51
N GLN A 19 -17.13 30.22 14.57
CA GLN A 19 -16.37 30.80 13.46
C GLN A 19 -15.21 29.88 13.05
N VAL A 20 -14.40 29.41 14.02
CA VAL A 20 -13.31 28.46 13.75
C VAL A 20 -13.85 27.24 13.00
N LYS A 21 -14.91 26.60 13.52
CA LYS A 21 -15.49 25.42 12.90
C LYS A 21 -16.03 25.68 11.50
N ALA A 22 -16.65 26.83 11.25
CA ALA A 22 -17.15 27.20 9.94
C ALA A 22 -16.02 27.39 8.91
N ASN A 23 -14.83 27.79 9.38
CA ASN A 23 -13.67 28.05 8.53
C ASN A 23 -12.78 26.81 8.31
N ILE A 24 -12.94 25.75 9.11
CA ILE A 24 -12.18 24.51 8.93
C ILE A 24 -12.57 23.83 7.62
N ARG A 25 -11.57 23.62 6.77
CA ARG A 25 -11.66 22.73 5.61
C ARG A 25 -11.19 21.35 6.01
N GLN A 26 -11.97 20.33 5.67
CA GLN A 26 -11.61 18.94 6.01
C GLN A 26 -10.25 18.58 5.37
N PRO A 27 -9.30 18.05 6.16
CA PRO A 27 -7.99 17.69 5.66
C PRO A 27 -8.07 16.55 4.65
N ARG A 28 -7.14 16.51 3.70
CA ARG A 28 -7.05 15.41 2.74
C ARG A 28 -6.47 14.17 3.43
N ARG A 29 -7.05 13.01 3.13
CA ARG A 29 -6.56 11.70 3.60
C ARG A 29 -5.42 11.22 2.69
N THR A 30 -4.25 11.82 2.87
CA THR A 30 -3.06 11.64 2.02
C THR A 30 -2.24 10.41 2.40
N HIS A 31 -2.34 9.96 3.65
CA HIS A 31 -1.58 8.83 4.15
C HIS A 31 -2.35 7.53 3.90
N ASN A 32 -1.66 6.55 3.33
CA ASN A 32 -2.20 5.21 3.09
C ASN A 32 -1.36 4.22 3.89
N VAL A 33 -2.01 3.36 4.68
CA VAL A 33 -1.36 2.28 5.41
C VAL A 33 -2.11 0.99 5.13
N THR A 34 -1.37 -0.07 4.85
CA THR A 34 -1.91 -1.43 4.80
C THR A 34 -1.78 -2.04 6.19
N VAL A 35 -2.93 -2.38 6.79
CA VAL A 35 -2.99 -3.09 8.07
C VAL A 35 -3.20 -4.56 7.77
N SER A 36 -2.24 -5.39 8.17
CA SER A 36 -2.34 -6.85 8.06
C SER A 36 -2.22 -7.52 9.44
N GLY A 37 -2.84 -8.68 9.57
CA GLY A 37 -2.83 -9.43 10.81
C GLY A 37 -3.57 -10.75 10.72
N THR A 38 -3.89 -11.33 11.87
CA THR A 38 -4.63 -12.59 11.96
C THR A 38 -5.83 -12.39 12.88
N THR A 39 -7.01 -12.80 12.42
CA THR A 39 -8.24 -12.78 13.22
C THR A 39 -8.13 -13.76 14.40
N LYS A 40 -9.02 -13.63 15.38
CA LYS A 40 -9.12 -14.59 16.51
C LYS A 40 -9.33 -16.05 16.07
N GLN A 41 -9.81 -16.26 14.84
CA GLN A 41 -10.03 -17.58 14.24
C GLN A 41 -8.82 -18.09 13.44
N GLY A 42 -7.68 -17.38 13.48
CA GLY A 42 -6.47 -17.77 12.75
C GLY A 42 -6.48 -17.39 11.27
N LYS A 43 -7.51 -16.68 10.77
CA LYS A 43 -7.56 -16.24 9.37
C LYS A 43 -6.75 -14.96 9.17
N PRO A 44 -5.84 -14.89 8.19
CA PRO A 44 -5.15 -13.66 7.86
C PRO A 44 -6.15 -12.63 7.32
N TYR A 45 -5.88 -11.35 7.60
CA TYR A 45 -6.61 -10.23 7.01
C TYR A 45 -5.61 -9.16 6.57
N SER A 46 -6.00 -8.40 5.56
CA SER A 46 -5.31 -7.18 5.19
C SER A 46 -6.31 -6.18 4.64
N TYR A 47 -6.18 -4.91 5.02
CA TYR A 47 -6.96 -3.84 4.42
C TYR A 47 -6.12 -2.58 4.29
N ASP A 48 -6.41 -1.82 3.25
CA ASP A 48 -5.80 -0.52 3.03
C ASP A 48 -6.65 0.53 3.75
N TYR A 49 -5.99 1.43 4.46
CA TYR A 49 -6.63 2.45 5.27
C TYR A 49 -6.02 3.81 4.98
N ARG A 50 -6.89 4.79 4.69
CA ARG A 50 -6.47 6.15 4.37
C ARG A 50 -6.84 7.11 5.49
N TYR A 51 -5.90 7.99 5.83
CA TYR A 51 -6.11 8.97 6.88
C TYR A 51 -5.37 10.28 6.64
N ALA A 52 -5.83 11.33 7.32
CA ALA A 52 -5.10 12.57 7.56
C ALA A 52 -4.29 12.39 8.85
N ASP A 53 -3.00 12.70 8.83
CA ASP A 53 -2.17 12.55 10.03
C ASP A 53 -2.41 13.71 11.02
N LEU A 54 -1.70 13.72 12.15
CA LEU A 54 -1.84 14.79 13.13
C LEU A 54 -1.46 16.16 12.55
N ALA A 55 -0.48 16.23 11.64
CA ALA A 55 -0.03 17.49 11.05
C ALA A 55 -1.07 18.06 10.08
N ASP A 56 -1.70 17.20 9.27
CA ASP A 56 -2.79 17.58 8.38
C ASP A 56 -4.00 18.08 9.17
N VAL A 57 -4.35 17.40 10.27
CA VAL A 57 -5.46 17.82 11.15
C VAL A 57 -5.13 19.14 11.87
N ASP A 58 -3.92 19.27 12.44
CA ASP A 58 -3.46 20.52 13.07
C ASP A 58 -3.50 21.68 12.09
N LYS A 59 -2.97 21.49 10.88
CA LYS A 59 -2.99 22.49 9.82
C LYS A 59 -4.41 22.97 9.51
N ALA A 60 -5.36 22.03 9.34
CA ALA A 60 -6.76 22.38 9.07
C ALA A 60 -7.39 23.21 10.20
N VAL A 61 -7.11 22.87 11.46
CA VAL A 61 -7.58 23.63 12.63
C VAL A 61 -6.94 25.01 12.68
N MET A 62 -5.62 25.10 12.50
CA MET A 62 -4.88 26.36 12.55
C MET A 62 -5.28 27.31 11.41
N GLU A 63 -5.59 26.79 10.22
CA GLU A 63 -6.19 27.59 9.14
C GLU A 63 -7.56 28.13 9.54
N GLY A 64 -8.43 27.31 10.14
CA GLY A 64 -9.73 27.78 10.64
C GLY A 64 -9.61 28.83 11.75
N ILE A 65 -8.62 28.71 12.62
CA ILE A 65 -8.33 29.67 13.70
C ILE A 65 -7.84 31.01 13.15
N LYS A 66 -6.98 31.02 12.12
CA LYS A 66 -6.47 32.25 11.51
C LYS A 66 -7.58 33.12 10.93
N GLU A 67 -8.65 32.49 10.45
CA GLU A 67 -9.83 33.16 9.89
C GLU A 67 -10.85 33.58 10.97
N ALA A 68 -10.67 33.15 12.23
CA ALA A 68 -11.54 33.50 13.36
C ALA A 68 -10.95 34.71 14.12
N THR A 69 -11.17 35.90 13.56
CA THR A 69 -10.65 37.16 14.09
C THR A 69 -11.73 38.06 14.69
N ASP A 70 -11.32 38.96 15.58
CA ASP A 70 -12.16 40.05 16.06
C ASP A 70 -12.26 41.19 15.03
N GLU A 71 -13.01 42.25 15.37
CA GLU A 71 -13.18 43.43 14.52
C GLU A 71 -11.87 44.15 14.17
N ASN A 72 -10.81 43.93 14.95
CA ASN A 72 -9.48 44.50 14.74
C ASN A 72 -8.54 43.54 13.99
N GLY A 73 -9.02 42.35 13.61
CA GLY A 73 -8.23 41.33 12.92
C GLY A 73 -7.34 40.48 13.84
N ASN A 74 -7.52 40.54 15.16
CA ASN A 74 -6.75 39.69 16.09
C ASN A 74 -7.34 38.29 16.16
N ILE A 75 -6.49 37.27 16.22
CA ILE A 75 -6.91 35.88 16.46
C ILE A 75 -7.56 35.79 17.85
N THR A 76 -8.75 35.20 17.90
CA THR A 76 -9.58 35.16 19.12
C THR A 76 -9.56 33.82 19.83
N PHE A 77 -9.02 32.79 19.19
CA PHE A 77 -9.15 31.41 19.62
C PHE A 77 -7.81 30.68 19.53
N SER A 78 -7.59 29.73 20.43
CA SER A 78 -6.44 28.84 20.42
C SER A 78 -6.84 27.49 21.02
N TYR A 79 -5.95 26.51 20.90
CA TYR A 79 -6.13 25.23 21.56
C TYR A 79 -4.81 24.69 22.09
N LEU A 80 -4.89 23.80 23.07
CA LEU A 80 -3.73 23.08 23.60
C LEU A 80 -4.13 21.65 23.99
N PHE A 81 -3.13 20.78 24.15
CA PHE A 81 -3.35 19.41 24.59
C PHE A 81 -3.00 19.27 26.08
N ASP A 82 -3.90 18.65 26.82
CA ASP A 82 -3.60 18.08 28.15
C ASP A 82 -3.35 16.59 27.95
N ILE A 83 -2.17 16.12 28.36
CA ILE A 83 -1.67 14.77 28.08
C ILE A 83 -1.33 14.12 29.42
N GLU A 84 -1.90 12.94 29.63
CA GLU A 84 -1.63 12.11 30.79
C GLU A 84 -1.06 10.78 30.30
N THR A 85 0.08 10.36 30.84
CA THR A 85 0.68 9.07 30.54
C THR A 85 0.83 8.25 31.81
N THR A 86 0.48 6.97 31.73
CA THR A 86 0.72 5.98 32.77
C THR A 86 1.43 4.78 32.17
N ASN A 87 1.80 3.81 33.02
CA ASN A 87 2.42 2.56 32.57
C ASN A 87 1.49 1.69 31.72
N THR A 88 0.19 2.00 31.65
CA THR A 88 -0.80 1.16 30.97
C THR A 88 -1.68 1.95 30.00
N ALA A 89 -1.60 3.28 29.98
CA ALA A 89 -2.48 4.11 29.18
C ALA A 89 -1.85 5.45 28.78
N VAL A 90 -2.36 6.00 27.69
CA VAL A 90 -2.15 7.39 27.26
C VAL A 90 -3.52 8.04 27.15
N GLY A 91 -3.74 9.10 27.93
CA GLY A 91 -4.92 9.95 27.88
C GLY A 91 -4.59 11.29 27.24
N VAL A 92 -5.46 11.78 26.35
CA VAL A 92 -5.34 13.11 25.77
C VAL A 92 -6.70 13.83 25.82
N GLN A 93 -6.65 15.13 26.11
CA GLN A 93 -7.76 16.07 26.03
C GLN A 93 -7.33 17.30 25.23
N THR A 94 -8.28 17.93 24.56
CA THR A 94 -8.07 19.23 23.92
C THR A 94 -8.70 20.30 24.79
N LEU A 95 -7.93 21.34 25.10
CA LEU A 95 -8.43 22.55 25.75
C LEU A 95 -8.61 23.61 24.69
N LEU A 96 -9.81 24.17 24.63
CA LEU A 96 -10.24 25.19 23.68
C LEU A 96 -10.27 26.53 24.40
N VAL A 97 -9.39 27.45 24.02
CA VAL A 97 -9.12 28.68 24.78
C VAL A 97 -9.49 29.90 23.95
N ASP A 98 -10.38 30.72 24.49
CA ASP A 98 -10.73 32.02 23.92
C ASP A 98 -9.82 33.13 24.44
N ALA A 99 -9.66 34.21 23.68
CA ALA A 99 -8.87 35.39 24.07
C ALA A 99 -9.35 36.05 25.38
N SER A 100 -10.60 35.84 25.78
CA SER A 100 -11.13 36.23 27.11
C SER A 100 -10.55 35.41 28.27
N GLY A 101 -9.89 34.29 27.99
CA GLY A 101 -9.47 33.29 28.96
C GLY A 101 -10.52 32.21 29.24
N PHE A 102 -11.74 32.36 28.70
CA PHE A 102 -12.76 31.32 28.81
C PHE A 102 -12.28 30.05 28.10
N THR A 103 -12.28 28.94 28.82
CA THR A 103 -11.65 27.68 28.39
C THR A 103 -12.64 26.54 28.49
N VAL A 104 -12.70 25.71 27.46
CA VAL A 104 -13.48 24.47 27.45
C VAL A 104 -12.55 23.28 27.30
N LYS A 105 -12.62 22.37 28.27
CA LYS A 105 -11.89 21.10 28.27
C LYS A 105 -12.77 20.01 27.68
N THR A 106 -12.30 19.38 26.60
CA THR A 106 -13.03 18.29 25.94
C THR A 106 -13.00 17.00 26.76
N ASN A 107 -13.85 16.03 26.41
CA ASN A 107 -13.82 14.71 27.03
C ASN A 107 -12.46 14.03 26.79
N LYS A 108 -12.02 13.23 27.75
CA LYS A 108 -10.75 12.48 27.66
C LYS A 108 -10.88 11.27 26.76
N ILE A 109 -9.95 11.16 25.80
CA ILE A 109 -9.74 9.95 25.02
C ILE A 109 -8.56 9.21 25.62
N VAL A 110 -8.75 7.91 25.88
CA VAL A 110 -7.76 7.06 26.53
C VAL A 110 -7.48 5.85 25.66
N PHE A 111 -6.20 5.61 25.38
CA PHE A 111 -5.72 4.41 24.68
C PHE A 111 -4.87 3.56 25.61
N GLN A 112 -5.00 2.24 25.50
CA GLN A 112 -4.14 1.31 26.21
C GLN A 112 -2.72 1.35 25.65
N ASN A 113 -1.73 1.41 26.53
CA ASN A 113 -0.32 1.35 26.19
C ASN A 113 0.27 0.00 26.61
N SER A 114 0.26 -0.96 25.70
CA SER A 114 0.83 -2.30 25.92
C SER A 114 2.36 -2.34 25.86
N LYS A 115 3.00 -1.23 25.44
CA LYS A 115 4.45 -1.11 25.24
C LYS A 115 5.02 0.10 25.97
N ALA A 116 4.59 0.32 27.22
CA ALA A 116 5.00 1.50 27.99
C ALA A 116 6.51 1.60 28.28
N TYR A 117 7.24 0.50 28.18
CA TYR A 117 8.71 0.48 28.27
C TYR A 117 9.40 1.01 27.00
N ASP A 118 8.67 1.10 25.88
CA ASP A 118 9.16 1.60 24.60
C ASP A 118 8.72 3.06 24.43
N ALA A 119 9.69 3.96 24.55
CA ALA A 119 9.47 5.40 24.44
C ALA A 119 8.94 5.80 23.05
N GLN A 120 9.42 5.14 22.00
CA GLN A 120 8.97 5.42 20.63
C GLN A 120 7.53 4.96 20.43
N ALA A 121 7.19 3.75 20.87
CA ALA A 121 5.83 3.25 20.81
C ALA A 121 4.85 4.14 21.59
N THR A 122 5.27 4.61 22.78
CA THR A 122 4.48 5.54 23.59
C THR A 122 4.31 6.89 22.90
N ALA A 123 5.38 7.45 22.31
CA ALA A 123 5.30 8.71 21.57
C ALA A 123 4.39 8.60 20.34
N SER A 124 4.45 7.49 19.59
CA SER A 124 3.52 7.22 18.48
C SER A 124 2.07 7.16 18.97
N LEU A 125 1.81 6.54 20.13
CA LEU A 125 0.48 6.48 20.74
C LEU A 125 -0.03 7.86 21.17
N ILE A 126 0.85 8.73 21.70
CA ILE A 126 0.51 10.13 22.02
C ILE A 126 0.10 10.88 20.76
N SER A 127 0.86 10.77 19.66
CA SER A 127 0.51 11.41 18.38
C SER A 127 -0.84 10.92 17.84
N TYR A 128 -1.10 9.61 17.94
CA TYR A 128 -2.39 9.02 17.58
C TYR A 128 -3.51 9.60 18.47
N ALA A 129 -3.34 9.63 19.78
CA ALA A 129 -4.34 10.14 20.71
C ALA A 129 -4.65 11.63 20.52
N LYS A 130 -3.62 12.45 20.26
CA LYS A 130 -3.76 13.87 19.90
C LYS A 130 -4.64 14.05 18.66
N ARG A 131 -4.42 13.22 17.63
CA ARG A 131 -5.19 13.29 16.39
C ARG A 131 -6.67 13.10 16.66
N TYR A 132 -7.06 12.03 17.36
CA TYR A 132 -8.48 11.78 17.66
C TYR A 132 -9.07 12.82 18.63
N SER A 133 -8.30 13.29 19.61
CA SER A 133 -8.75 14.34 20.53
C SER A 133 -9.06 15.62 19.77
N LEU A 134 -8.14 16.05 18.90
CA LEU A 134 -8.30 17.26 18.10
C LEU A 134 -9.42 17.12 17.07
N SER A 135 -9.46 15.98 16.37
CA SER A 135 -10.53 15.69 15.40
C SER A 135 -11.91 15.69 16.05
N GLY A 136 -12.05 15.04 17.22
CA GLY A 136 -13.29 15.05 17.99
C GLY A 136 -13.65 16.44 18.53
N ALA A 137 -12.65 17.24 18.91
CA ALA A 137 -12.86 18.60 19.40
C ALA A 137 -13.41 19.55 18.33
N PHE A 138 -13.09 19.37 17.05
CA PHE A 138 -13.53 20.26 15.98
C PHE A 138 -14.50 19.62 14.97
N GLY A 139 -14.77 18.32 15.06
CA GLY A 139 -15.62 17.59 14.10
C GLY A 139 -14.92 17.32 12.77
N ILE A 140 -13.63 16.98 12.81
CA ILE A 140 -12.83 16.65 11.63
C ILE A 140 -12.92 15.15 11.33
N ALA A 141 -13.28 14.81 10.10
CA ALA A 141 -13.34 13.44 9.60
C ALA A 141 -11.97 13.01 9.05
N ALA A 142 -11.02 12.76 9.96
CA ALA A 142 -9.62 12.47 9.63
C ALA A 142 -9.37 11.10 8.98
N ASP A 143 -10.38 10.24 8.89
CA ASP A 143 -10.25 8.84 8.52
C ASP A 143 -11.40 8.45 7.56
N ASP A 144 -11.18 7.43 6.70
CA ASP A 144 -12.25 6.86 5.88
C ASP A 144 -13.18 5.99 6.75
N ASP A 145 -14.48 6.30 6.75
CA ASP A 145 -15.54 5.46 7.33
C ASP A 145 -15.92 4.35 6.34
N ASN A 146 -14.93 3.52 5.98
CA ASN A 146 -15.09 2.38 5.09
C ASN A 146 -15.25 1.10 5.93
N ASP A 147 -16.23 1.10 6.84
CA ASP A 147 -16.69 -0.16 7.42
C ASP A 147 -17.36 -0.98 6.30
N ILE A 148 -16.71 -2.09 5.91
CA ILE A 148 -17.25 -3.29 5.24
C ILE A 148 -16.73 -3.59 3.81
N GLN A 149 -16.30 -2.65 2.96
CA GLN A 149 -16.04 -3.00 1.54
C GLN A 149 -14.62 -3.48 1.18
N ASP A 150 -13.58 -3.10 1.95
CA ASP A 150 -12.18 -3.37 1.57
C ASP A 150 -11.49 -4.44 2.44
N GLN A 151 -12.25 -5.36 3.05
CA GLN A 151 -11.64 -6.60 3.56
C GLN A 151 -11.25 -7.49 2.37
N LYS A 152 -10.07 -7.22 1.81
CA LYS A 152 -9.41 -8.17 0.92
C LYS A 152 -9.06 -9.39 1.78
N THR A 153 -9.83 -10.46 1.62
CA THR A 153 -9.46 -11.77 2.16
C THR A 153 -8.20 -12.20 1.40
N ILE A 154 -7.03 -11.91 1.96
CA ILE A 154 -5.78 -12.41 1.40
C ILE A 154 -5.71 -13.90 1.75
N TYR A 155 -5.94 -14.76 0.77
CA TYR A 155 -5.42 -16.12 0.85
C TYR A 155 -3.92 -16.01 0.59
N GLU A 156 -3.10 -16.03 1.65
CA GLU A 156 -1.69 -16.41 1.45
C GLU A 156 -1.70 -17.81 0.82
N PRO A 157 -0.98 -18.02 -0.29
CA PRO A 157 -1.00 -19.31 -0.95
C PRO A 157 -0.45 -20.37 0.01
N ARG A 158 -1.34 -21.27 0.44
CA ARG A 158 -1.01 -22.31 1.41
C ARG A 158 -0.18 -23.39 0.72
N VAL A 159 0.85 -23.87 1.41
CA VAL A 159 1.57 -25.09 1.02
C VAL A 159 0.58 -26.27 1.10
N LEU A 160 0.28 -26.87 -0.04
CA LEU A 160 -0.65 -27.99 -0.14
C LEU A 160 0.01 -29.28 0.40
N THR A 161 -0.77 -30.11 1.09
CA THR A 161 -0.37 -31.49 1.40
C THR A 161 -0.27 -32.33 0.13
N LYS A 162 0.31 -33.53 0.21
CA LYS A 162 0.43 -34.42 -0.94
C LYS A 162 -0.93 -34.76 -1.56
N GLN A 163 -1.90 -35.13 -0.72
CA GLN A 163 -3.25 -35.47 -1.17
C GLN A 163 -3.94 -34.26 -1.82
N GLU A 164 -3.88 -33.09 -1.18
CA GLU A 164 -4.46 -31.86 -1.72
C GLU A 164 -3.82 -31.45 -3.05
N LEU A 165 -2.52 -31.74 -3.25
CA LEU A 165 -1.80 -31.46 -4.49
C LEU A 165 -2.13 -32.48 -5.60
N GLU A 166 -2.33 -33.75 -5.24
CA GLU A 166 -2.76 -34.81 -6.16
C GLU A 166 -4.19 -34.57 -6.67
N ASP A 167 -5.06 -34.02 -5.83
CA ASP A 167 -6.45 -33.71 -6.21
C ASP A 167 -6.63 -32.28 -6.77
N TYR A 168 -5.54 -31.50 -6.89
CA TYR A 168 -5.60 -30.08 -7.27
C TYR A 168 -6.01 -29.90 -8.73
N LYS A 169 -7.09 -29.16 -8.97
CA LYS A 169 -7.64 -28.90 -10.30
C LYS A 169 -7.46 -27.45 -10.72
N VAL A 170 -7.16 -27.25 -11.99
CA VAL A 170 -6.99 -25.94 -12.64
C VAL A 170 -7.89 -25.86 -13.87
N TYR A 171 -8.22 -24.64 -14.28
CA TYR A 171 -8.92 -24.43 -15.55
C TYR A 171 -7.91 -24.35 -16.69
N TYR A 172 -8.04 -25.29 -17.62
CA TYR A 172 -7.22 -25.41 -18.82
C TYR A 172 -8.14 -25.58 -20.02
N ASN A 173 -8.03 -24.68 -21.01
CA ASN A 173 -8.88 -24.66 -22.21
C ASN A 173 -10.40 -24.72 -21.92
N GLY A 174 -10.84 -24.06 -20.84
CA GLY A 174 -12.26 -24.02 -20.44
C GLY A 174 -12.77 -25.26 -19.72
N ILE A 175 -11.91 -26.25 -19.44
CA ILE A 175 -12.26 -27.50 -18.74
C ILE A 175 -11.43 -27.58 -17.45
N GLN A 176 -11.98 -28.20 -16.40
CA GLN A 176 -11.21 -28.52 -15.20
C GLN A 176 -10.28 -29.70 -15.47
N ALA A 177 -8.97 -29.46 -15.36
CA ALA A 177 -7.93 -30.46 -15.52
C ALA A 177 -7.18 -30.67 -14.19
N ASN A 178 -6.69 -31.87 -13.95
CA ASN A 178 -5.79 -32.13 -12.84
C ASN A 178 -4.41 -31.49 -13.10
N LEU A 179 -3.89 -30.73 -12.14
CA LEU A 179 -2.64 -30.00 -12.33
C LEU A 179 -1.42 -30.93 -12.41
N TYR A 180 -1.43 -32.05 -11.71
CA TYR A 180 -0.35 -33.04 -11.76
C TYR A 180 -0.27 -33.70 -13.14
N ASP A 181 -1.40 -34.01 -13.76
CA ASP A 181 -1.48 -34.54 -15.13
C ASP A 181 -1.08 -33.49 -16.17
N LEU A 182 -1.60 -32.26 -16.03
CA LEU A 182 -1.24 -31.16 -16.92
C LEU A 182 0.27 -30.84 -16.88
N TYR A 183 0.89 -30.96 -15.70
CA TYR A 183 2.34 -30.79 -15.55
C TYR A 183 3.12 -31.93 -16.22
N GLN A 184 2.60 -33.17 -16.19
CA GLN A 184 3.19 -34.29 -16.93
C GLN A 184 3.11 -34.08 -18.44
N GLU A 185 1.94 -33.71 -18.97
CA GLU A 185 1.76 -33.40 -20.39
C GLU A 185 2.75 -32.33 -20.87
N ALA A 186 2.98 -31.29 -20.06
CA ALA A 186 3.97 -30.28 -20.37
C ALA A 186 5.42 -30.83 -20.41
N LYS A 187 5.76 -31.78 -19.53
CA LYS A 187 7.07 -32.47 -19.56
C LYS A 187 7.19 -33.43 -20.75
N ASP A 188 6.08 -34.02 -21.19
CA ASP A 188 5.99 -34.90 -22.35
C ASP A 188 6.03 -34.13 -23.68
N GLY A 189 6.07 -32.79 -23.62
CA GLY A 189 6.31 -31.93 -24.78
C GLY A 189 5.03 -31.39 -25.43
N ILE A 190 3.88 -31.52 -24.77
CA ILE A 190 2.63 -30.92 -25.24
C ILE A 190 2.74 -29.39 -25.13
N LYS A 191 2.77 -28.73 -26.30
CA LYS A 191 3.04 -27.28 -26.40
C LYS A 191 2.00 -26.43 -25.67
N ASP A 192 0.73 -26.83 -25.73
CA ASP A 192 -0.36 -26.07 -25.12
C ASP A 192 -0.25 -26.09 -23.59
N ALA A 193 0.06 -27.24 -22.99
CA ALA A 193 0.33 -27.38 -21.57
C ALA A 193 1.59 -26.59 -21.13
N GLN A 194 2.65 -26.60 -21.95
CA GLN A 194 3.85 -25.81 -21.70
C GLN A 194 3.61 -24.30 -21.77
N ASN A 195 2.76 -23.85 -22.69
CA ASN A 195 2.39 -22.44 -22.81
C ASN A 195 1.54 -22.02 -21.62
N TRP A 196 0.53 -22.83 -21.25
CA TRP A 196 -0.30 -22.57 -20.08
C TRP A 196 0.54 -22.39 -18.82
N LEU A 197 1.50 -23.28 -18.53
CA LEU A 197 2.39 -23.15 -17.35
C LEU A 197 3.28 -21.90 -17.33
N LYS A 198 3.46 -21.21 -18.46
CA LYS A 198 4.23 -19.97 -18.57
C LYS A 198 3.34 -18.73 -18.40
N GLU A 199 2.02 -18.89 -18.46
CA GLU A 199 1.09 -17.79 -18.30
C GLU A 199 1.02 -17.33 -16.83
N PRO A 200 0.63 -16.07 -16.58
CA PRO A 200 0.37 -15.62 -15.22
C PRO A 200 -0.77 -16.42 -14.58
N HIS A 201 -0.53 -16.96 -13.39
CA HIS A 201 -1.53 -17.71 -12.63
C HIS A 201 -1.86 -17.04 -11.29
N THR A 202 -2.91 -17.52 -10.62
CA THR A 202 -3.21 -17.07 -9.26
C THR A 202 -2.07 -17.43 -8.30
N PRO A 203 -1.92 -16.74 -7.14
CA PRO A 203 -0.88 -17.07 -6.17
C PRO A 203 -0.91 -18.54 -5.71
N GLN A 204 -2.10 -19.13 -5.55
CA GLN A 204 -2.25 -20.52 -5.13
C GLN A 204 -1.86 -21.50 -6.24
N ASP A 205 -2.21 -21.22 -7.50
CA ASP A 205 -1.81 -22.04 -8.64
C ASP A 205 -0.29 -22.01 -8.84
N ALA A 206 0.32 -20.83 -8.76
CA ALA A 206 1.77 -20.68 -8.86
C ALA A 206 2.51 -21.48 -7.77
N GLN A 207 1.99 -21.45 -6.54
CA GLN A 207 2.52 -22.25 -5.43
C GLN A 207 2.38 -23.75 -5.70
N ALA A 208 1.21 -24.20 -6.15
CA ALA A 208 0.95 -25.61 -6.49
C ALA A 208 1.88 -26.10 -7.63
N ILE A 209 2.04 -25.30 -8.69
CA ILE A 209 2.97 -25.57 -9.80
C ILE A 209 4.40 -25.71 -9.28
N HIS A 210 4.84 -24.81 -8.39
CA HIS A 210 6.17 -24.88 -7.80
C HIS A 210 6.36 -26.15 -6.95
N GLN A 211 5.36 -26.54 -6.13
CA GLN A 211 5.41 -27.79 -5.36
C GLN A 211 5.51 -29.03 -6.26
N ILE A 212 4.72 -29.07 -7.34
CA ILE A 212 4.75 -30.15 -8.32
C ILE A 212 6.12 -30.20 -9.03
N ALA A 213 6.64 -29.06 -9.45
CA ALA A 213 7.97 -28.97 -10.07
C ALA A 213 9.07 -29.57 -9.17
N GLN A 214 9.03 -29.28 -7.86
CA GLN A 214 9.96 -29.87 -6.90
C GLN A 214 9.82 -31.38 -6.75
N ILE A 215 8.58 -31.91 -6.78
CA ILE A 215 8.32 -33.35 -6.73
C ILE A 215 8.91 -34.04 -7.97
N PHE A 216 8.65 -33.50 -9.16
CA PHE A 216 9.17 -34.05 -10.40
C PHE A 216 10.70 -33.96 -10.52
N LYS A 217 11.31 -32.91 -9.96
CA LYS A 217 12.78 -32.79 -9.85
C LYS A 217 13.37 -33.85 -8.91
N LYS A 218 12.66 -34.25 -7.85
CA LYS A 218 13.08 -35.34 -6.96
C LYS A 218 12.90 -36.73 -7.58
N LYS A 219 11.84 -36.96 -8.37
CA LYS A 219 11.56 -38.25 -9.02
C LYS A 219 12.50 -38.56 -10.19
N HIS A 220 13.03 -37.54 -10.89
CA HIS A 220 14.07 -37.71 -11.91
C HIS A 220 15.27 -36.83 -11.56
N PRO A 221 16.27 -37.35 -10.81
CA PRO A 221 17.52 -36.63 -10.63
C PRO A 221 18.20 -36.55 -12.01
N GLY A 222 18.11 -35.39 -12.67
CA GLY A 222 18.92 -35.12 -13.85
C GLY A 222 20.39 -35.32 -13.48
N THR A 223 21.07 -36.25 -14.15
CA THR A 223 22.52 -36.35 -14.03
C THR A 223 23.11 -35.06 -14.58
N LYS A 224 24.06 -34.46 -13.86
CA LYS A 224 24.70 -33.18 -14.20
C LYS A 224 25.24 -33.12 -15.64
N GLU A 225 25.45 -34.26 -16.28
CA GLU A 225 25.83 -34.39 -17.70
C GLU A 225 24.73 -33.98 -18.69
N SER A 226 23.44 -34.25 -18.42
CA SER A 226 22.38 -33.89 -19.38
C SER A 226 22.14 -32.39 -19.48
N ASP A 227 22.32 -31.68 -18.37
CA ASP A 227 22.12 -30.22 -18.30
C ASP A 227 23.28 -29.47 -18.95
N LYS A 228 24.51 -29.99 -18.82
CA LYS A 228 25.68 -29.46 -19.52
C LYS A 228 25.57 -29.71 -21.04
N ALA A 229 25.19 -30.92 -21.46
CA ALA A 229 25.01 -31.24 -22.87
C ALA A 229 23.89 -30.41 -23.54
N LYS A 230 22.78 -30.14 -22.83
CA LYS A 230 21.70 -29.27 -23.33
C LYS A 230 22.14 -27.81 -23.43
N LYS A 231 22.97 -27.33 -22.49
CA LYS A 231 23.51 -25.96 -22.50
C LYS A 231 24.52 -25.78 -23.65
N ASP A 232 25.44 -26.74 -23.81
CA ASP A 232 26.42 -26.74 -24.90
C ASP A 232 25.76 -26.84 -26.29
N ALA A 233 24.63 -27.55 -26.40
CA ALA A 233 23.84 -27.61 -27.63
C ALA A 233 23.10 -26.29 -27.93
N LEU A 234 22.58 -25.60 -26.91
CA LEU A 234 21.93 -24.29 -27.07
C LEU A 234 22.94 -23.21 -27.49
N ASP A 235 24.13 -23.21 -26.88
CA ASP A 235 25.18 -22.23 -27.16
C ASP A 235 25.71 -22.37 -28.60
N LYS A 236 25.80 -23.61 -29.13
CA LYS A 236 26.15 -23.86 -30.54
C LYS A 236 25.10 -23.34 -31.52
N ILE A 237 23.81 -23.46 -31.19
CA ILE A 237 22.71 -22.96 -32.03
C ILE A 237 22.68 -21.42 -32.04
N GLN A 238 23.04 -20.77 -30.93
CA GLN A 238 23.16 -19.31 -30.86
C GLN A 238 24.39 -18.79 -31.61
N GLN A 239 25.51 -19.50 -31.56
CA GLN A 239 26.71 -19.13 -32.34
C GLN A 239 26.49 -19.26 -33.85
N SER A 240 25.83 -20.34 -34.33
CA SER A 240 25.56 -20.50 -35.77
C SER A 240 24.61 -19.44 -36.33
N ARG A 241 23.60 -19.02 -35.54
CA ARG A 241 22.70 -17.90 -35.91
C ARG A 241 23.39 -16.54 -35.99
N THR A 242 24.47 -16.35 -35.24
CA THR A 242 25.22 -15.08 -35.23
C THR A 242 26.20 -14.99 -36.40
N GLU A 243 26.68 -16.13 -36.91
CA GLU A 243 27.54 -16.18 -38.10
C GLU A 243 26.77 -16.06 -39.42
N GLU A 244 25.55 -16.62 -39.51
CA GLU A 244 24.68 -16.45 -40.70
C GLU A 244 24.23 -14.99 -40.90
N ALA A 245 24.11 -14.20 -39.83
CA ALA A 245 23.72 -12.79 -39.89
C ALA A 245 24.84 -11.83 -40.37
N LYS A 246 26.09 -12.31 -40.52
CA LYS A 246 27.25 -11.48 -40.91
C LYS A 246 27.68 -11.61 -42.38
N LYS A 247 27.02 -12.44 -43.20
CA LYS A 247 27.27 -12.45 -44.64
C LYS A 247 26.25 -11.55 -45.36
N ASP A 248 26.67 -10.33 -45.67
CA ASP A 248 25.94 -9.42 -46.56
C ASP A 248 25.84 -10.05 -47.97
N PRO A 249 24.65 -10.32 -48.51
CA PRO A 249 24.49 -10.98 -49.80
C PRO A 249 24.74 -10.06 -51.01
N PHE A 250 25.12 -8.79 -50.82
CA PHE A 250 25.24 -7.81 -51.92
C PHE A 250 26.62 -7.18 -52.11
N ALA A 251 27.68 -7.74 -51.51
CA ALA A 251 29.02 -7.11 -51.49
C ALA A 251 29.77 -7.06 -52.85
N GLU A 252 29.22 -7.55 -53.97
CA GLU A 252 29.88 -7.47 -55.28
C GLU A 252 28.96 -6.95 -56.38
N LYS A 253 28.84 -5.63 -56.49
CA LYS A 253 28.65 -4.93 -57.77
C LYS A 253 28.97 -3.44 -57.62
N LYS A 254 30.20 -3.03 -58.01
CA LYS A 254 30.51 -1.64 -58.32
C LYS A 254 30.16 -1.38 -59.78
N VAL A 255 29.34 -0.36 -60.02
CA VAL A 255 29.18 0.28 -61.33
C VAL A 255 29.72 1.70 -61.17
N GLU A 256 30.78 2.02 -61.91
CA GLU A 256 31.34 3.38 -62.02
C GLU A 256 30.54 4.17 -63.06
N VAL A 257 30.09 5.37 -62.72
CA VAL A 257 29.91 6.47 -63.69
C VAL A 257 30.20 7.81 -63.00
N ASP A 258 30.84 8.66 -63.78
CA ASP A 258 31.60 9.88 -63.50
C ASP A 258 30.75 11.18 -63.58
N SER A 259 31.37 12.29 -63.16
CA SER A 259 31.08 13.73 -63.38
C SER A 259 30.09 14.52 -62.50
N ASP A 260 30.71 15.42 -61.72
CA ASP A 260 30.31 16.72 -61.13
C ASP A 260 29.59 17.72 -62.10
N PRO A 261 29.20 18.96 -61.68
CA PRO A 261 28.69 19.48 -60.40
C PRO A 261 27.46 20.44 -60.61
N VAL A 262 27.10 21.23 -59.57
CA VAL A 262 26.48 22.59 -59.60
C VAL A 262 25.05 22.77 -59.00
N THR A 263 25.00 23.56 -57.89
CA THR A 263 23.92 24.44 -57.36
C THR A 263 22.62 23.80 -56.84
N ASP A 264 21.87 24.31 -55.86
CA ASP A 264 21.81 25.62 -55.20
C ASP A 264 20.99 25.53 -53.88
N SER A 265 21.19 26.52 -53.02
CA SER A 265 20.24 27.16 -52.08
C SER A 265 19.27 26.35 -51.17
N LEU A 266 19.49 26.54 -49.85
CA LEU A 266 18.53 27.03 -48.85
C LEU A 266 17.03 26.64 -49.02
N PHE A 267 16.53 25.79 -48.11
CA PHE A 267 15.39 26.02 -47.21
C PHE A 267 15.43 25.00 -46.06
#